data_AF-A0A2E9LIA3-F1
#
_entry.id   AF-A0A2E9LIA3-F1
#
_cell.length_a   1.000
_cell.length_b   1.000
_cell.length_c   1.000
_cell.angle_alpha   90.00
_cell.angle_beta   90.00
_cell.angle_gamma   90.00
#
_symmetry.space_group_name_H-M   'P 1'
#
loop_
_entity.id
_entity.type
_entity.pdbx_description
1 polymer ?
#
loop_
_entity_poly.entity_id
_entity_poly.type
_entity_poly.pdbx_seq_one_letter_code
_entity_poly.pdbx_strand_id
1 'polypeptide(L)'
;MSSHIVPCWLRDSSSSCCMACSREFTLIRWRHHCRVCGGLYCHDCSTTKMLVPWYLLCHGMPREKKKGPEDPVRVCASCIDIVYHKYAYV
;
A
#
# COMPACT_ATOMS: atom_id res chain seq x y z
N MET A 1 7.67 26.44 4.13
CA MET A 1 8.12 25.25 4.90
C MET A 1 7.76 24.04 4.06
N SER A 2 8.75 23.21 3.76
CA SER A 2 8.71 22.17 2.72
C SER A 2 7.48 21.27 2.82
N SER A 3 6.65 21.25 1.78
CA SER A 3 5.67 20.19 1.57
C SER A 3 6.45 18.90 1.31
N HIS A 4 6.81 18.20 2.37
CA HIS A 4 7.37 16.86 2.29
C HIS A 4 6.31 15.95 1.70
N ILE A 5 6.30 15.83 0.37
CA ILE A 5 5.64 14.73 -0.31
C ILE A 5 6.37 13.49 0.18
N VAL A 6 5.84 12.85 1.21
CA VAL A 6 6.33 11.55 1.67
C VAL A 6 6.24 10.65 0.44
N PRO A 7 7.37 10.13 -0.09
CA PRO A 7 7.33 9.26 -1.24
C PRO A 7 6.43 8.11 -0.84
N CYS A 8 5.36 7.95 -1.59
CA CYS A 8 4.28 7.10 -1.14
C CYS A 8 4.81 5.67 -0.93
N TRP A 9 5.86 5.26 -1.67
CA TRP A 9 6.50 3.95 -1.57
C TRP A 9 7.73 4.03 -0.68
N LEU A 10 7.65 3.45 0.51
CA LEU A 10 8.78 3.43 1.42
C LEU A 10 9.85 2.44 0.92
N ARG A 11 11.12 2.83 1.10
CA ARG A 11 12.25 1.94 0.82
C ARG A 11 12.20 0.75 1.79
N ASP A 12 12.68 -0.41 1.37
CA ASP A 12 12.71 -1.60 2.24
C ASP A 12 13.49 -1.39 3.53
N SER A 13 14.50 -0.52 3.50
CA SER A 13 15.28 -0.09 4.67
C SER A 13 14.56 0.90 5.58
N SER A 14 13.39 1.40 5.20
CA SER A 14 12.60 2.34 6.01
C SER A 14 11.99 1.70 7.25
N SER A 15 11.93 0.36 7.34
CA SER A 15 11.53 -0.34 8.56
C SER A 15 12.09 -1.76 8.65
N SER A 16 12.53 -2.14 9.85
CA SER A 16 12.86 -3.51 10.23
C SER A 16 11.64 -4.32 10.67
N CYS A 17 10.50 -3.68 10.91
CA CYS A 17 9.27 -4.32 11.41
C CYS A 17 8.05 -4.05 10.53
N CYS A 18 7.08 -4.96 10.57
CA CYS A 18 5.77 -4.74 9.97
C CYS A 18 5.10 -3.49 10.56
N MET A 19 4.65 -2.58 9.71
CA MET A 19 4.02 -1.31 10.13
C MET A 19 2.62 -1.47 10.74
N ALA A 20 2.06 -2.69 10.72
CA ALA A 20 0.79 -3.00 11.38
C ALA A 20 1.00 -3.76 12.69
N CYS A 21 1.67 -4.92 12.65
CA CYS A 21 1.80 -5.81 13.82
C CYS A 21 3.14 -5.66 14.58
N SER A 22 4.04 -4.78 14.15
CA SER A 22 5.35 -4.51 14.75
C SER A 22 6.30 -5.72 14.84
N ARG A 23 5.95 -6.87 14.27
CA ARG A 23 6.84 -8.04 14.20
C ARG A 23 8.00 -7.77 13.24
N GLU A 24 9.21 -8.13 13.65
CA GLU A 24 10.42 -8.00 12.84
C GLU A 24 10.33 -8.83 11.55
N PHE A 25 10.81 -8.24 10.47
CA PHE A 25 11.07 -8.95 9.22
C PHE A 25 12.30 -9.85 9.39
N THR A 26 12.20 -11.07 8.86
CA THR A 26 13.26 -12.08 8.92
C THR A 26 13.40 -12.74 7.55
N LEU A 27 14.31 -13.70 7.40
CA LEU A 27 14.48 -14.47 6.16
C LEU A 27 13.21 -15.25 5.74
N ILE A 28 12.28 -15.48 6.67
CA ILE A 28 10.98 -16.14 6.39
C ILE A 28 9.79 -15.19 6.54
N ARG A 29 9.97 -14.01 7.16
CA ARG A 29 8.95 -12.96 7.22
C ARG A 29 9.37 -11.80 6.32
N TRP A 30 8.93 -11.88 5.08
CA TRP A 30 9.35 -10.98 4.01
C TRP A 30 8.60 -9.66 4.09
N ARG A 31 9.20 -8.62 3.51
CA ARG A 31 8.59 -7.31 3.35
C ARG A 31 7.62 -7.31 2.18
N HIS A 32 6.46 -6.72 2.37
CA HIS A 32 5.48 -6.50 1.32
C HIS A 32 4.92 -5.08 1.38
N HIS A 33 4.92 -4.38 0.25
CA HIS A 33 4.32 -3.06 0.19
C HIS A 33 2.81 -3.09 0.07
N CYS A 34 2.13 -2.17 0.73
CA CYS A 34 0.76 -1.84 0.36
C CYS A 34 0.78 -0.94 -0.88
N ARG A 35 0.05 -1.25 -1.95
CA ARG A 35 0.05 -0.41 -3.16
C ARG A 35 -0.82 0.86 -3.02
N VAL A 36 -1.50 1.04 -1.90
CA VAL A 36 -2.32 2.23 -1.56
C VAL A 36 -1.51 3.24 -0.74
N CYS A 37 -0.88 2.80 0.35
CA CYS A 37 -0.09 3.70 1.23
C CYS A 37 1.43 3.53 1.10
N GLY A 38 1.90 2.51 0.38
CA GLY A 38 3.31 2.14 0.17
C GLY A 38 4.14 1.84 1.42
N GLY A 39 3.49 1.64 2.56
CA GLY A 39 4.11 1.10 3.77
C GLY A 39 4.53 -0.36 3.65
N LEU A 40 5.36 -0.83 4.59
CA LEU A 40 5.94 -2.17 4.66
C LEU A 40 5.17 -3.06 5.64
N TYR A 41 4.70 -4.20 5.17
CA TYR A 41 3.87 -5.14 5.92
C TYR A 41 4.34 -6.58 5.74
N CYS A 42 4.05 -7.44 6.71
CA CYS A 42 4.20 -8.88 6.55
C CYS A 42 3.03 -9.47 5.74
N HIS A 43 3.13 -10.75 5.39
CA HIS A 43 2.09 -11.46 4.66
C HIS A 43 0.73 -11.33 5.35
N ASP A 44 0.65 -11.71 6.63
CA ASP A 44 -0.58 -11.72 7.42
C ASP A 44 -1.28 -10.36 7.50
N CYS A 45 -0.52 -9.25 7.47
CA CYS A 45 -1.07 -7.90 7.53
C CYS A 45 -1.39 -7.31 6.15
N SER A 46 -1.13 -8.04 5.07
CA SER A 46 -1.31 -7.58 3.69
C SER A 46 -1.74 -8.69 2.73
N THR A 47 -2.49 -9.67 3.21
CA THR A 47 -2.87 -10.88 2.45
C THR A 47 -3.70 -10.56 1.21
N THR A 48 -4.56 -9.55 1.30
CA THR A 48 -5.55 -9.23 0.27
C THR A 48 -4.94 -8.56 -0.96
N LYS A 49 -5.40 -9.00 -2.14
CA LYS A 49 -5.23 -8.28 -3.40
C LYS A 49 -6.59 -7.85 -3.93
N MET A 50 -6.71 -6.62 -4.43
CA MET A 50 -7.96 -6.09 -4.98
C MET A 50 -7.70 -5.05 -6.07
N LEU A 51 -8.68 -4.86 -6.95
CA LEU A 51 -8.68 -3.73 -7.87
C LEU A 51 -8.90 -2.45 -7.06
N VAL A 52 -7.99 -1.49 -7.23
CA VAL A 52 -8.05 -0.21 -6.55
C VAL A 52 -8.01 0.90 -7.60
N PRO A 53 -8.89 1.90 -7.53
CA PRO A 53 -8.89 2.99 -8.49
C PRO A 53 -7.58 3.76 -8.45
N TRP A 54 -7.14 4.23 -9.62
CA TRP A 54 -5.80 4.74 -9.82
C TRP A 54 -5.40 5.88 -8.88
N TYR A 55 -6.35 6.72 -8.48
CA TYR A 55 -6.11 7.88 -7.61
C TYR A 55 -5.96 7.53 -6.12
N LEU A 56 -6.27 6.30 -5.73
CA LEU A 56 -5.93 5.76 -4.42
C LEU A 56 -4.59 5.03 -4.40
N LEU A 57 -4.03 4.71 -5.56
CA LEU A 57 -2.74 4.05 -5.60
C LEU A 57 -1.65 5.02 -5.14
N CYS A 58 -0.72 4.46 -4.40
CA CYS A 58 0.57 5.06 -4.16
C CYS A 58 1.42 4.93 -5.43
N HIS A 59 1.08 5.65 -6.49
CA HIS A 59 2.02 5.96 -7.55
C HIS A 59 1.71 7.33 -8.13
N GLY A 60 2.76 8.15 -8.28
CA GLY A 60 2.76 9.34 -9.11
C GLY A 60 2.63 8.95 -10.58
N MET A 61 1.48 8.41 -10.98
CA MET A 61 1.23 8.16 -12.39
C MET A 61 1.37 9.48 -13.15
N PRO A 62 2.03 9.46 -14.34
CA PRO A 62 1.98 10.59 -15.25
C PRO A 62 0.51 10.98 -15.43
N ARG A 63 0.20 12.29 -15.27
CA ARG A 63 -1.15 12.85 -15.31
C ARG A 63 -1.99 12.41 -16.53
N GLU A 64 -1.33 11.91 -17.56
CA GLU A 64 -1.89 11.50 -18.85
C GLU A 64 -2.52 10.10 -18.85
N LYS A 65 -2.21 9.22 -17.89
CA LYS A 65 -2.80 7.86 -17.82
C LYS A 65 -3.63 7.68 -16.56
N LYS A 66 -4.87 8.17 -16.58
CA LYS A 66 -5.91 7.96 -15.54
C LYS A 66 -6.50 6.54 -15.56
N LYS A 67 -5.70 5.50 -15.80
CA LYS A 67 -6.19 4.11 -15.87
C LYS A 67 -5.83 3.37 -14.58
N GLY A 68 -6.80 2.69 -13.98
CA GLY A 68 -6.55 1.79 -12.85
C GLY A 68 -5.55 0.68 -13.20
N PRO A 69 -5.03 -0.03 -12.18
CA PRO A 69 -4.24 -1.23 -12.42
C PRO A 69 -5.13 -2.28 -13.10
N GLU A 70 -4.59 -2.99 -14.08
CA GLU A 70 -5.30 -4.07 -14.77
C GLU A 70 -5.45 -5.30 -13.86
N ASP A 71 -4.45 -5.53 -13.00
CA ASP A 71 -4.43 -6.62 -12.04
C ASP A 71 -4.70 -6.17 -10.59
N PRO A 72 -5.32 -7.02 -9.76
CA PRO A 72 -5.48 -6.77 -8.33
C PRO A 72 -4.13 -6.52 -7.64
N VAL A 73 -4.06 -5.40 -6.92
CA VAL A 73 -2.86 -4.98 -6.20
C VAL A 73 -2.93 -5.37 -4.73
N ARG A 74 -1.77 -5.63 -4.11
CA ARG A 74 -1.69 -5.96 -2.67
C ARG A 74 -2.01 -4.76 -1.79
N VAL A 75 -2.88 -4.94 -0.80
CA VAL A 75 -3.33 -3.88 0.12
C VAL A 75 -3.14 -4.33 1.58
N CYS A 76 -2.71 -3.44 2.47
CA CYS A 76 -2.63 -3.76 3.90
C CYS A 76 -4.03 -3.73 4.54
N ALA A 77 -4.19 -4.41 5.68
CA ALA A 77 -5.46 -4.50 6.40
C ALA A 77 -6.16 -3.15 6.54
N SER A 78 -5.46 -2.11 7.03
CA SER A 78 -6.06 -0.78 7.21
C SER A 78 -6.48 -0.09 5.91
N CYS A 79 -5.78 -0.33 4.81
CA CYS A 79 -6.14 0.26 3.51
C CYS A 79 -7.30 -0.47 2.84
N ILE A 80 -7.59 -1.71 3.22
CA ILE A 80 -8.77 -2.44 2.75
C ILE A 80 -10.03 -1.69 3.19
N ASP A 81 -10.11 -1.29 4.46
CA ASP A 81 -11.25 -0.54 5.00
C ASP A 81 -11.44 0.80 4.29
N ILE A 82 -10.34 1.51 4.01
CA ILE A 82 -10.36 2.78 3.27
C ILE A 82 -10.93 2.59 1.85
N VAL A 83 -10.51 1.54 1.16
CA VAL A 83 -11.01 1.24 -0.18
C VAL A 83 -12.49 0.87 -0.13
N TYR A 84 -12.91 0.02 0.81
CA TYR A 84 -14.33 -0.34 0.93
C TYR A 84 -15.22 0.84 1.30
N HIS A 85 -14.85 1.64 2.31
CA HIS A 85 -15.63 2.80 2.73
C HIS A 85 -15.78 3.87 1.64
N LYS A 86 -14.82 3.97 0.69
CA LYS A 86 -14.91 4.96 -0.39
C LYS A 86 -15.60 4.47 -1.66
N TYR A 87 -15.76 3.16 -1.87
CA TYR A 87 -16.21 2.61 -3.17
C TYR A 87 -17.27 1.53 -3.12
N ALA A 88 -17.49 0.87 -1.99
CA ALA A 88 -18.45 -0.23 -1.89
C ALA A 88 -19.75 0.16 -1.15
N TYR A 89 -19.83 1.38 -0.61
CA TYR A 89 -20.99 1.89 0.13
C TYR A 89 -21.50 3.23 -0.44
N VAL A 90 -21.60 3.32 -1.78
CA VAL A 90 -22.45 4.27 -2.50
C VAL A 90 -23.54 3.53 -3.24
#